data_AF-A0A530L833-F1
#
_entry.id   AF-A0A530L833-F1
#
_cell.length_a   1.000
_cell.length_b   1.000
_cell.length_c   1.000
_cell.angle_alpha   90.00
_cell.angle_beta   90.00
_cell.angle_gamma   90.00
#
_symmetry.space_group_name_H-M   'P 1'
#
loop_
_entity.id
_entity.type
_entity.pdbx_description
1 polymer ?
#
loop_
_entity_poly.entity_id
_entity_poly.type
_entity_poly.pdbx_seq_one_letter_code
_entity_poly.pdbx_strand_id
1 'polypeptide(L)'
;DWQAARGQPLIDRSSARFFVIEPERAALVERIDARFDRMLDKGALDEVKQLSALGLDLDLPAMKAIGVRELQAALAGAISFPEAIE
;
A
#
# COMPACT_ATOMS: atom_id res chain seq x y z
N ASP A 1 9.43 -18.91 3.00
CA ASP A 1 9.05 -20.22 2.43
C ASP A 1 7.56 -20.41 2.13
N TRP A 2 6.61 -19.83 2.89
CA TRP A 2 5.17 -19.98 2.59
C TRP A 2 4.70 -19.31 1.28
N GLN A 3 5.32 -18.19 0.87
CA GLN A 3 4.99 -17.49 -0.39
C GLN A 3 5.37 -18.30 -1.65
N ALA A 4 6.28 -19.27 -1.53
CA ALA A 4 6.73 -20.11 -2.65
C ALA A 4 5.78 -21.29 -2.91
N ALA A 5 4.91 -21.63 -1.95
CA ALA A 5 3.92 -22.69 -2.11
C ALA A 5 2.78 -22.21 -3.02
N ARG A 6 2.80 -22.64 -4.29
CA ARG A 6 1.70 -22.37 -5.22
C ARG A 6 0.49 -23.22 -4.83
N GLY A 7 -0.55 -22.57 -4.31
CA GLY A 7 -1.85 -23.21 -4.11
C GLY A 7 -2.53 -23.55 -5.44
N GLN A 8 -3.48 -24.49 -5.42
CA GLN A 8 -4.32 -24.78 -6.56
C GLN A 8 -5.30 -23.61 -6.77
N PRO A 9 -5.35 -22.98 -7.96
CA PRO A 9 -6.29 -21.89 -8.22
C PRO A 9 -7.73 -22.40 -8.12
N LEU A 10 -8.60 -21.66 -7.42
CA LEU A 10 -10.02 -21.97 -7.36
C LEU A 10 -10.74 -21.71 -8.69
N ILE A 11 -10.21 -20.80 -9.49
CA ILE A 11 -10.76 -20.43 -10.80
C ILE A 11 -10.01 -21.18 -11.89
N ASP A 12 -10.74 -21.97 -12.68
CA ASP A 12 -10.19 -22.62 -13.86
C ASP A 12 -9.84 -21.57 -14.92
N ARG A 13 -8.54 -21.50 -15.24
CA ARG A 13 -8.01 -20.53 -16.21
C ARG A 13 -8.47 -20.82 -17.63
N SER A 14 -8.80 -22.08 -17.96
CA SER A 14 -9.18 -22.46 -19.32
C SER A 14 -10.60 -22.01 -19.68
N SER A 15 -11.49 -21.93 -18.69
CA SER A 15 -12.86 -21.43 -18.84
C SER A 15 -13.02 -19.94 -18.49
N ALA A 16 -12.05 -19.34 -17.79
CA ALA A 16 -12.09 -17.93 -17.41
C ALA A 16 -12.01 -16.95 -18.59
N ARG A 17 -12.53 -15.74 -18.37
CA ARG A 17 -12.34 -14.57 -19.25
C ARG A 17 -11.53 -13.51 -18.51
N PHE A 18 -10.46 -13.03 -19.13
CA PHE A 18 -9.57 -12.03 -18.55
C PHE A 18 -9.83 -10.67 -19.20
N PHE A 19 -10.09 -9.67 -18.37
CA PHE A 19 -10.27 -8.28 -18.80
C PHE A 19 -9.17 -7.43 -18.17
N VAL A 20 -8.59 -6.54 -18.96
CA VAL A 20 -7.60 -5.56 -18.49
C VAL A 20 -8.22 -4.18 -18.65
N ILE A 21 -8.17 -3.38 -17.59
CA ILE A 21 -8.55 -1.97 -17.63
C ILE A 21 -7.25 -1.16 -17.61
N GLU A 22 -6.91 -0.58 -18.75
CA GLU A 22 -5.66 0.16 -18.96
C GLU A 22 -5.98 1.61 -19.33
N PRO A 23 -6.19 2.50 -18.34
CA PRO A 23 -6.34 3.92 -18.60
C PRO A 23 -4.99 4.52 -19.04
N GLU A 24 -5.05 5.73 -19.60
CA GLU A 24 -3.83 6.51 -19.89
C GLU A 24 -3.00 6.71 -18.61
N ARG A 25 -1.68 6.60 -18.74
CA ARG A 25 -0.75 6.55 -17.60
C ARG A 25 -0.78 7.84 -16.78
N ALA A 26 -0.72 9.00 -17.42
CA ALA A 26 -0.75 10.27 -16.70
C ALA A 26 -2.06 10.45 -15.92
N ALA A 27 -3.20 10.12 -16.53
CA ALA A 27 -4.50 10.13 -15.86
C ALA A 27 -4.57 9.11 -14.69
N LEU A 28 -3.88 7.97 -14.79
CA LEU A 28 -3.79 7.01 -13.69
C LEU A 28 -2.97 7.58 -12.52
N VAL A 29 -1.82 8.18 -12.80
CA VAL A 29 -0.94 8.79 -11.79
C VAL A 29 -1.68 9.91 -11.05
N GLU A 30 -2.31 10.84 -11.77
CA GLU A 30 -3.10 11.91 -11.17
C GLU A 30 -4.19 11.38 -10.22
N ARG A 31 -4.86 10.28 -10.60
CA ARG A 31 -5.88 9.65 -9.75
C ARG A 31 -5.29 8.93 -8.53
N ILE A 32 -4.06 8.40 -8.63
CA ILE A 32 -3.35 7.79 -7.52
C ILE A 32 -2.98 8.88 -6.50
N ASP A 33 -2.41 9.99 -6.96
CA ASP A 33 -2.00 11.11 -6.11
C ASP A 33 -3.22 11.69 -5.38
N ALA A 34 -4.27 12.04 -6.14
CA ALA A 34 -5.51 12.55 -5.57
C ALA A 34 -6.21 11.54 -4.63
N ARG A 35 -5.97 10.24 -4.79
CA ARG A 35 -6.49 9.22 -3.85
C ARG A 35 -5.66 9.19 -2.58
N PHE A 36 -4.35 9.32 -2.67
CA PHE A 36 -3.46 9.35 -1.53
C PHE A 36 -3.71 10.57 -0.64
N ASP A 37 -3.87 11.76 -1.23
CA ASP A 37 -4.27 12.96 -0.49
C ASP A 37 -5.56 12.73 0.31
N ARG A 38 -6.57 12.13 -0.35
CA ARG A 38 -7.83 11.75 0.30
C ARG A 38 -7.67 10.69 1.39
N MET A 39 -6.64 9.84 1.34
CA MET A 39 -6.35 8.89 2.43
C MET A 39 -5.77 9.63 3.63
N LEU A 40 -4.87 10.59 3.42
CA LEU A 40 -4.33 11.43 4.49
C LEU A 40 -5.44 12.23 5.18
N ASP A 41 -6.32 12.87 4.41
CA ASP A 41 -7.49 13.60 4.93
C ASP A 41 -8.45 12.72 5.74
N LYS A 42 -8.50 11.42 5.41
CA LYS A 42 -9.35 10.44 6.09
C LYS A 42 -8.70 9.76 7.30
N GLY A 43 -7.48 10.15 7.66
CA GLY A 43 -6.80 9.65 8.86
C GLY A 43 -5.84 8.50 8.62
N ALA A 44 -5.33 8.29 7.41
CA ALA A 44 -4.30 7.28 7.15
C ALA A 44 -3.05 7.45 8.05
N LEU A 45 -2.70 8.69 8.41
CA LEU A 45 -1.61 8.95 9.34
C LEU A 45 -1.88 8.39 10.73
N ASP A 46 -3.13 8.49 11.21
CA ASP A 46 -3.53 7.96 12.50
C ASP A 46 -3.61 6.43 12.47
N GLU A 47 -4.01 5.83 11.35
CA GLU A 47 -3.92 4.39 11.15
C GLU A 47 -2.46 3.89 11.25
N VAL A 48 -1.50 4.59 10.63
CA VAL A 48 -0.07 4.22 10.72
C VAL A 48 0.47 4.39 12.14
N LYS A 49 0.06 5.44 12.86
CA LYS A 49 0.41 5.59 14.29
C LYS A 49 -0.10 4.41 15.11
N GLN A 50 -1.37 4.02 14.92
CA GLN A 50 -1.98 2.90 15.64
C GLN A 50 -1.29 1.57 15.30
N LEU A 51 -1.00 1.34 14.01
CA LEU A 51 -0.27 0.17 13.56
C LEU A 51 1.14 0.09 14.17
N SER A 52 1.85 1.22 14.22
CA SER A 52 3.18 1.31 14.82
C SER A 52 3.15 1.02 16.33
N ALA A 53 2.10 1.47 17.02
CA ALA A 53 1.93 1.24 18.45
C ALA A 53 1.73 -0.23 18.83
N LEU A 54 1.37 -1.10 17.87
CA LEU A 54 1.25 -2.53 18.09
C LEU A 54 2.61 -3.24 18.28
N GLY A 55 3.73 -2.58 17.97
CA GLY A 55 5.08 -3.13 18.17
C GLY A 55 5.33 -4.42 17.36
N LEU A 56 4.73 -4.51 16.17
CA LEU A 56 4.83 -5.68 15.31
C LEU A 56 6.22 -5.79 14.67
N ASP A 57 6.60 -7.02 14.32
CA ASP A 57 7.81 -7.28 13.54
C ASP A 57 7.69 -6.60 12.16
N LEU A 58 8.70 -5.77 11.82
CA LEU A 58 8.78 -5.01 10.57
C LEU A 58 8.88 -5.91 9.33
N ASP A 59 9.21 -7.19 9.51
CA ASP A 59 9.25 -8.17 8.43
C ASP A 59 7.89 -8.76 8.05
N LEU A 60 6.85 -8.50 8.85
CA LEU A 60 5.50 -8.94 8.52
C LEU A 60 4.97 -8.28 7.25
N PRO A 61 4.19 -9.00 6.41
CA PRO A 61 3.63 -8.46 5.18
C PRO A 61 2.82 -7.17 5.37
N ALA A 62 2.11 -7.04 6.50
CA ALA A 62 1.34 -5.82 6.81
C ALA A 62 2.23 -4.59 6.97
N MET A 63 3.44 -4.74 7.54
CA MET A 63 4.41 -3.66 7.73
C MET A 63 5.14 -3.28 6.42
N LYS A 64 4.84 -3.97 5.32
CA LYS A 64 5.40 -3.75 3.97
C LYS A 64 4.37 -3.17 3.01
N ALA A 65 3.18 -2.79 3.50
CA ALA A 65 2.20 -2.07 2.70
C ALA A 65 2.77 -0.71 2.26
N ILE A 66 2.51 -0.35 1.00
CA ILE A 66 3.01 0.87 0.38
C ILE A 66 2.53 2.09 1.19
N GLY A 67 3.45 2.98 1.57
CA GLY A 67 3.18 4.19 2.34
C GLY A 67 3.32 4.02 3.86
N VAL A 68 3.30 2.79 4.40
CA VAL A 68 3.41 2.59 5.87
C VAL A 68 4.79 2.98 6.38
N ARG A 69 5.85 2.60 5.67
CA ARG A 69 7.24 2.83 6.12
C ARG A 69 7.61 4.30 6.02
N GLU A 70 7.19 4.95 4.94
CA GLU A 70 7.41 6.36 4.65
C GLU A 70 6.71 7.23 5.70
N LEU A 71 5.41 6.97 5.95
CA LEU A 71 4.66 7.71 6.97
C LEU A 71 5.18 7.42 8.39
N GLN A 72 5.63 6.20 8.69
CA GLN A 72 6.26 5.89 9.97
C GLN A 72 7.58 6.66 10.16
N ALA A 73 8.40 6.77 9.11
CA ALA A 73 9.64 7.53 9.14
C ALA A 73 9.38 9.04 9.34
N ALA A 74 8.36 9.60 8.70
CA ALA A 74 7.93 10.98 8.94
C ALA A 74 7.44 11.20 10.38
N LEU A 75 6.65 10.27 10.92
CA LEU A 75 6.18 10.32 12.31
C LEU A 75 7.31 10.22 13.34
N ALA A 76 8.37 9.48 13.01
CA ALA A 76 9.58 9.40 13.82
C ALA A 76 10.51 10.61 13.65
N GLY A 77 10.19 11.55 12.75
CA GLY A 77 11.01 12.71 12.43
C GLY A 77 12.30 12.37 11.66
N ALA A 78 12.39 11.17 11.07
CA ALA A 78 13.55 10.73 10.29
C ALA A 78 13.59 11.35 8.89
N ILE A 79 12.41 11.61 8.31
CA ILE A 79 12.23 12.32 7.04
C ILE A 79 11.14 13.38 7.20
N SER A 80 11.08 14.33 6.27
CA SER A 80 10.02 15.34 6.27
C SER A 80 8.68 14.75 5.80
N PHE A 81 7.56 15.34 6.21
CA PHE A 81 6.24 14.94 5.68
C PHE A 81 6.12 15.07 4.16
N PRO A 82 6.59 16.17 3.53
CA PRO A 82 6.61 16.26 2.07
C PRO A 82 7.41 15.13 1.41
N GLU A 83 8.58 14.79 1.95
CA GLU A 83 9.42 13.69 1.45
C GLU A 83 8.78 12.31 1.62
N ALA A 84 7.94 12.12 2.64
CA ALA A 84 7.20 10.87 2.83
C ALA A 84 5.99 10.71 1.90
N ILE A 85 5.57 11.78 1.22
CA ILE A 85 4.38 11.84 0.35
C ILE A 85 4.77 11.77 -1.13
N GLU A 86 6.02 12.10 -1.48
CA GLU A 86 6.60 12.02 -2.83
C GLU A 86 6.97 10.59 -3.25
#